data_AF-A0A6P1M4I0-F1
#
_entry.id   AF-A0A6P1M4I0-F1
#
_cell.length_a   1.000
_cell.length_b   1.000
_cell.length_c   1.000
_cell.angle_alpha   90.00
_cell.angle_beta   90.00
_cell.angle_gamma   90.00
#
_symmetry.space_group_name_H-M   'P 1'
#
loop_
_entity.id
_entity.type
_entity.pdbx_description
1 polymer ?
#
loop_
_entity_poly.entity_id
_entity_poly.type
_entity_poly.pdbx_seq_one_letter_code
_entity_poly.pdbx_strand_id
1 'polypeptide(L)'
;MLLETFIGIVMAMLAMCLFNLSPLLQKSALNEIPKLSFHNWWTSFKQLIANRRWVWGFVVGCIGLIPYFIALDLVGVAVVQPLYGFGFIVLVFVSHRMLHEQLHSGAWIGIALLILMPVLIAFGDVSNVQVGITERSTLLSLLLFTLAVAALTLLLFTQVSKHPTAWGFISGALYGLAAVFMQSAISFFALLRLWGWNRHLALSIAAVLLAAPINIFGDYCLQIGLQRRNASRFMPISQTVNNTVAVLGGILVFRQQVGHWGFYLGALGLGAAGLFLLSVFEHAGDRPKFKSG
;
A
#
# COMPACT_ATOMS: atom_id res chain seq x y z
N MET A 1 22.38 -19.35 7.72
CA MET A 1 21.07 -19.39 8.42
C MET A 1 20.87 -18.22 9.39
N LEU A 2 21.41 -18.19 10.62
CA LEU A 2 21.13 -17.08 11.57
C LEU A 2 21.54 -15.69 11.08
N LEU A 3 22.71 -15.57 10.46
CA LEU A 3 23.19 -14.28 9.91
C LEU A 3 22.33 -13.79 8.75
N GLU A 4 21.90 -14.67 7.85
CA GLU A 4 21.03 -14.34 6.71
C GLU A 4 19.66 -13.87 7.20
N THR A 5 19.09 -14.54 8.20
CA THR A 5 17.83 -14.13 8.81
C THR A 5 17.94 -12.75 9.44
N PHE A 6 19.02 -12.50 10.19
CA PHE A 6 19.27 -11.19 10.79
C PHE A 6 19.39 -10.08 9.73
N ILE A 7 20.21 -10.30 8.70
CA ILE A 7 20.37 -9.34 7.60
C ILE A 7 19.03 -9.11 6.89
N GLY A 8 18.27 -10.16 6.61
CA GLY A 8 16.96 -10.05 5.95
C GLY A 8 15.96 -9.21 6.75
N ILE A 9 15.91 -9.38 8.08
CA ILE A 9 15.06 -8.57 8.96
C ILE A 9 15.50 -7.10 8.95
N VAL A 10 16.80 -6.84 9.06
CA VAL A 10 17.34 -5.46 9.02
C VAL A 10 17.02 -4.79 7.69
N MET A 11 17.16 -5.51 6.57
CA MET A 11 16.84 -5.00 5.24
C MET A 11 15.33 -4.74 5.08
N ALA A 12 14.47 -5.60 5.63
CA ALA A 12 13.03 -5.36 5.63
C ALA A 12 12.67 -4.10 6.42
N MET A 13 13.24 -3.92 7.61
CA MET A 13 13.01 -2.71 8.42
C MET A 13 13.47 -1.45 7.69
N LEU A 14 14.65 -1.49 7.06
CA LEU A 14 15.17 -0.38 6.26
C LEU A 14 14.24 -0.05 5.08
N ALA A 15 13.76 -1.06 4.35
CA ALA A 15 12.80 -0.88 3.28
C ALA A 15 11.51 -0.22 3.77
N MET A 16 10.95 -0.69 4.89
CA MET A 16 9.71 -0.13 5.46
C MET A 16 9.90 1.32 5.92
N CYS A 17 11.07 1.68 6.45
CA CYS A 17 11.41 3.09 6.72
C CYS A 17 11.36 3.93 5.45
N LEU A 18 12.04 3.49 4.39
CA LEU A 18 12.16 4.24 3.14
C LEU A 18 10.80 4.38 2.42
N PHE A 19 10.00 3.32 2.40
CA PHE A 19 8.64 3.34 1.83
C PHE A 19 7.66 4.22 2.60
N ASN A 20 7.86 4.41 3.91
CA ASN A 20 7.03 5.33 4.69
C ASN A 20 7.58 6.77 4.68
N LEU A 21 8.89 6.96 4.52
CA LEU A 21 9.52 8.27 4.40
C LEU A 21 9.24 8.94 3.05
N SER A 22 9.28 8.16 1.97
CA SER A 22 8.99 8.62 0.59
C SER A 22 7.71 9.47 0.48
N PRO A 23 6.52 8.97 0.84
CA PRO A 23 5.27 9.72 0.72
C PRO A 23 5.20 10.91 1.68
N LEU A 24 5.95 10.91 2.79
CA LEU A 24 6.05 12.08 3.68
C LEU A 24 6.89 13.20 3.07
N LEU A 25 8.00 12.86 2.44
CA LEU A 25 8.83 13.80 1.68
C LEU A 25 8.04 14.37 0.50
N GLN A 26 7.37 13.50 -0.26
CA GLN A 26 6.49 13.93 -1.35
C GLN A 26 5.39 14.86 -0.83
N LYS A 27 4.75 14.52 0.30
CA LYS A 27 3.74 15.38 0.90
C LYS A 27 4.26 16.77 1.27
N SER A 28 5.48 16.88 1.80
CA SER A 28 6.05 18.19 2.11
C SER A 28 6.12 19.10 0.86
N ALA A 29 6.40 18.51 -0.30
CA ALA A 29 6.38 19.20 -1.59
C ALA A 29 4.96 19.49 -2.10
N LEU A 30 4.00 18.60 -1.82
CA LEU A 30 2.60 18.76 -2.22
C LEU A 30 1.96 20.03 -1.67
N ASN A 31 2.41 20.51 -0.51
CA ASN A 31 1.95 21.75 0.12
C ASN A 31 2.43 23.01 -0.62
N GLU A 32 3.45 22.90 -1.48
CA GLU A 32 4.08 24.02 -2.20
C GLU A 32 3.69 24.07 -3.69
N ILE A 33 2.98 23.06 -4.19
CA ILE A 33 2.56 22.99 -5.60
C ILE A 33 1.06 23.27 -5.75
N PRO A 34 0.60 23.67 -6.96
CA PRO A 34 -0.82 23.85 -7.24
C PRO A 34 -1.64 22.58 -6.98
N LYS A 35 -2.95 22.77 -6.75
CA LYS A 35 -3.88 21.65 -6.53
C LYS A 35 -3.87 20.72 -7.74
N LEU A 36 -3.55 19.45 -7.49
CA LEU A 36 -3.58 18.40 -8.49
C LEU A 36 -5.03 18.12 -8.92
N SER A 37 -5.22 17.88 -10.21
CA SER A 37 -6.54 17.62 -10.79
C SER A 37 -6.46 16.63 -11.94
N PHE A 38 -7.49 15.81 -12.11
CA PHE A 38 -7.62 14.93 -13.27
C PHE A 38 -7.91 15.68 -14.57
N HIS A 39 -8.48 16.89 -14.50
CA HIS A 39 -8.77 17.68 -15.70
C HIS A 39 -7.48 18.09 -16.43
N ASN A 40 -6.44 18.40 -15.66
CA ASN A 40 -5.12 18.80 -16.18
C ASN A 40 -4.04 17.81 -15.70
N TRP A 41 -4.29 16.51 -15.91
CA TRP A 41 -3.43 15.45 -15.36
C TRP A 41 -1.97 15.61 -15.77
N TRP A 42 -1.71 15.94 -17.04
CA TRP A 42 -0.35 16.10 -17.58
C TRP A 42 0.39 17.29 -16.96
N THR A 43 -0.30 18.43 -16.82
CA THR A 43 0.27 19.62 -16.17
C THR A 43 0.54 19.36 -14.69
N SER A 44 -0.38 18.69 -14.01
CA SER A 44 -0.24 18.28 -12.60
C SER A 44 0.95 17.34 -12.42
N PHE A 45 1.10 16.36 -13.31
CA PHE A 45 2.23 15.42 -13.30
C PHE A 45 3.56 16.15 -13.55
N LYS A 46 3.61 17.07 -14.51
CA LYS A 46 4.78 17.93 -14.75
C LYS A 46 5.16 18.76 -13.51
N GLN A 47 4.18 19.27 -12.78
CA GLN A 47 4.44 20.03 -11.55
C GLN A 47 5.04 19.16 -10.44
N LEU A 48 4.62 17.89 -10.34
CA LEU A 48 5.21 16.93 -9.40
C LEU A 48 6.69 16.69 -9.71
N ILE A 49 7.00 16.30 -10.95
CA ILE A 49 8.39 15.98 -11.35
C ILE A 49 9.30 17.21 -11.41
N ALA A 50 8.74 18.43 -11.55
CA ALA A 50 9.50 19.67 -11.48
C ALA A 50 9.90 20.05 -10.04
N ASN A 51 9.16 19.56 -9.02
CA ASN A 51 9.49 19.83 -7.63
C ASN A 51 10.59 18.86 -7.15
N ARG A 52 11.78 19.41 -6.88
CA ARG A 52 12.94 18.62 -6.42
C ARG A 52 12.67 17.82 -5.14
N ARG A 53 11.91 18.36 -4.18
CA ARG A 53 11.60 17.66 -2.92
C ARG A 53 10.68 16.46 -3.17
N TRP A 54 9.73 16.62 -4.09
CA TRP A 54 8.88 15.50 -4.52
C TRP A 54 9.70 14.40 -5.19
N VAL A 55 10.59 14.77 -6.11
CA VAL A 55 11.50 13.83 -6.78
C VAL A 55 12.41 13.12 -5.77
N TRP A 56 12.93 13.83 -4.77
CA TRP A 56 13.70 13.20 -3.68
C TRP A 56 12.89 12.14 -2.93
N GLY A 57 11.63 12.44 -2.59
CA GLY A 57 10.74 11.45 -1.99
C GLY A 57 10.55 10.22 -2.88
N PHE A 58 10.28 10.44 -4.18
CA PHE A 58 10.17 9.36 -5.16
C PHE A 58 11.45 8.50 -5.23
N VAL A 59 12.63 9.13 -5.32
CA VAL A 59 13.93 8.44 -5.34
C VAL A 59 14.17 7.65 -4.07
N VAL A 60 13.83 8.21 -2.90
CA VAL A 60 13.89 7.49 -1.61
C VAL A 60 13.02 6.23 -1.65
N GLY A 61 11.81 6.32 -2.22
CA GLY A 61 10.93 5.17 -2.44
C GLY A 61 11.58 4.12 -3.34
N CYS A 62 12.16 4.53 -4.47
CA CYS A 62 12.86 3.63 -5.38
C CYS A 62 14.07 2.96 -4.73
N ILE A 63 14.86 3.69 -3.94
CA ILE A 63 16.00 3.13 -3.19
C ILE A 63 15.50 2.08 -2.19
N GLY A 64 14.32 2.27 -1.60
CA GLY A 64 13.67 1.30 -0.71
C GLY A 64 13.38 -0.07 -1.34
N LEU A 65 13.25 -0.15 -2.67
CA LEU A 65 13.07 -1.42 -3.38
C LEU A 65 14.28 -2.34 -3.25
N ILE A 66 15.50 -1.79 -3.15
CA ILE A 66 16.74 -2.57 -3.06
C ILE A 66 16.76 -3.43 -1.79
N PRO A 67 16.70 -2.87 -0.57
CA PRO A 67 16.66 -3.67 0.65
C PRO A 67 15.37 -4.51 0.74
N TYR A 68 14.25 -4.08 0.13
CA TYR A 68 13.04 -4.88 0.08
C TYR A 68 13.25 -6.20 -0.66
N PHE A 69 13.82 -6.16 -1.87
CA PHE A 69 14.09 -7.37 -2.64
C PHE A 69 15.12 -8.27 -1.96
N ILE A 70 16.16 -7.68 -1.35
CA ILE A 70 17.13 -8.44 -0.55
C ILE A 70 16.44 -9.15 0.62
N ALA A 71 15.54 -8.46 1.33
CA ALA A 71 14.81 -9.07 2.44
C ALA A 71 13.87 -10.20 1.98
N LEU A 72 13.17 -10.00 0.86
CA LEU A 72 12.32 -11.04 0.28
C LEU A 72 13.12 -12.29 -0.10
N ASP A 73 14.33 -12.12 -0.63
CA ASP A 73 15.22 -13.23 -0.98
C ASP A 73 15.74 -13.98 0.26
N LEU A 74 16.14 -13.25 1.30
CA LEU A 74 16.77 -13.84 2.50
C LEU A 74 15.79 -14.48 3.49
N VAL A 75 14.62 -13.85 3.72
CA VAL A 75 13.68 -14.28 4.77
C VAL A 75 12.26 -14.52 4.28
N GLY A 76 11.97 -14.21 3.02
CA GLY A 76 10.67 -14.46 2.41
C GLY A 76 9.57 -13.49 2.87
N VAL A 77 8.47 -13.50 2.12
CA VAL A 77 7.32 -12.61 2.32
C VAL A 77 6.72 -12.75 3.73
N ALA A 78 6.67 -13.97 4.27
CA ALA A 78 6.06 -14.25 5.58
C ALA A 78 6.76 -13.53 6.74
N VAL A 79 8.08 -13.31 6.65
CA VAL A 79 8.85 -12.56 7.66
C VAL A 79 8.81 -11.05 7.39
N VAL A 80 8.79 -10.65 6.12
CA VAL A 80 8.77 -9.23 5.73
C VAL A 80 7.43 -8.56 6.04
N GLN A 81 6.30 -9.26 5.88
CA GLN A 81 4.96 -8.70 6.07
C GLN A 81 4.70 -8.12 7.48
N PRO A 82 5.01 -8.81 8.60
CA PRO A 82 4.90 -8.25 9.94
C PRO A 82 5.65 -6.94 10.13
N LEU A 83 6.78 -6.79 9.46
CA LEU A 83 7.66 -5.62 9.61
C LEU A 83 7.07 -4.35 8.97
N TYR A 84 5.99 -4.44 8.18
CA TYR A 84 5.23 -3.27 7.75
C TYR A 84 4.72 -2.44 8.93
N GLY A 85 4.42 -3.07 10.07
CA GLY A 85 4.05 -2.38 11.30
C GLY A 85 5.12 -1.41 11.78
N PHE A 86 6.40 -1.77 11.65
CA PHE A 86 7.51 -0.87 12.00
C PHE A 86 7.51 0.40 11.14
N GLY A 87 7.19 0.27 9.85
CA GLY A 87 7.05 1.40 8.94
C GLY A 87 6.01 2.43 9.40
N PHE A 88 4.89 1.99 10.00
CA PHE A 88 3.88 2.90 10.54
C PHE A 88 4.37 3.69 11.76
N ILE A 89 5.21 3.10 12.62
CA ILE A 89 5.82 3.82 13.75
C ILE A 89 6.67 4.98 13.22
N VAL A 90 7.49 4.71 12.20
CA VAL A 90 8.32 5.71 11.53
C VAL A 90 7.44 6.77 10.88
N LEU A 91 6.38 6.36 10.16
CA LEU A 91 5.46 7.27 9.51
C LEU A 91 4.86 8.30 10.48
N VAL A 92 4.41 7.82 11.64
CA VAL A 92 3.77 8.61 12.69
C VAL A 92 4.77 9.59 13.31
N PHE A 93 5.94 9.10 13.69
CA PHE A 93 7.00 9.92 14.28
C PHE A 93 7.49 11.00 13.32
N VAL A 94 7.75 10.62 12.07
CA VAL A 94 8.27 11.53 11.03
C VAL A 94 7.20 12.51 10.58
N SER A 95 5.93 12.10 10.43
CA SER A 95 4.82 13.02 10.16
C SER A 95 4.72 14.10 11.24
N HIS A 96 4.80 13.72 12.52
CA HIS A 96 4.76 14.68 13.61
C HIS A 96 5.92 15.67 13.57
N ARG A 97 7.14 15.20 13.26
CA ARG A 97 8.35 16.03 13.27
C ARG A 97 8.54 16.87 11.99
N MET A 98 8.29 16.31 10.82
CA MET A 98 8.54 16.95 9.51
C MET A 98 7.37 17.76 9.00
N LEU A 99 6.13 17.29 9.25
CA LEU A 99 4.93 17.95 8.74
C LEU A 99 4.20 18.74 9.83
N HIS A 100 4.72 18.72 11.06
CA HIS A 100 4.12 19.36 12.25
C HIS A 100 2.66 18.93 12.49
N GLU A 101 2.30 17.72 12.06
CA GLU A 101 0.94 17.19 12.23
C GLU A 101 0.71 16.81 13.70
N GLN A 102 -0.34 17.35 14.33
CA GLN A 102 -0.71 16.98 15.70
C GLN A 102 -1.55 15.70 15.70
N LEU A 103 -1.07 14.71 16.45
CA LEU A 103 -1.78 13.45 16.69
C LEU A 103 -2.56 13.54 17.99
N HIS A 104 -3.86 13.29 17.91
CA HIS A 104 -4.70 13.19 19.10
C HIS A 104 -4.34 11.93 19.89
N SER A 105 -4.52 11.94 21.21
CA SER A 105 -4.20 10.79 22.08
C SER A 105 -4.89 9.49 21.64
N GLY A 106 -6.12 9.57 21.14
CA GLY A 106 -6.85 8.42 20.58
C GLY A 106 -6.32 7.89 19.24
N ALA A 107 -5.55 8.67 18.48
CA ALA A 107 -4.94 8.22 17.23
C ALA A 107 -3.84 7.18 17.48
N TRP A 108 -3.18 7.22 18.65
CA TRP A 108 -2.16 6.26 19.04
C TRP A 108 -2.72 4.84 19.16
N ILE A 109 -3.96 4.69 19.63
CA ILE A 109 -4.63 3.39 19.68
C ILE A 109 -4.85 2.89 18.25
N GLY A 110 -5.33 3.75 17.35
CA GLY A 110 -5.53 3.38 15.94
C GLY A 110 -4.23 2.92 15.28
N ILE A 111 -3.14 3.65 15.51
CA ILE A 111 -1.79 3.29 15.03
C ILE A 111 -1.35 1.94 15.63
N ALA A 112 -1.52 1.72 16.93
CA ALA A 112 -1.16 0.46 17.57
C ALA A 112 -1.91 -0.73 16.95
N LEU A 113 -3.20 -0.57 16.67
CA LEU A 113 -4.01 -1.60 16.01
C LEU A 113 -3.52 -1.89 14.57
N LEU A 114 -3.11 -0.85 13.84
CA LEU A 114 -2.57 -0.98 12.48
C LEU A 114 -1.18 -1.63 12.46
N ILE A 115 -0.39 -1.47 13.52
CA ILE A 115 0.89 -2.18 13.70
C ILE A 115 0.64 -3.66 14.01
N LEU A 116 -0.39 -3.97 14.80
CA LEU A 116 -0.74 -5.36 15.16
C LEU A 116 -1.32 -6.15 13.98
N MET A 117 -1.96 -5.48 13.02
CA MET A 117 -2.58 -6.14 11.86
C MET A 117 -1.58 -6.99 11.05
N PRO A 118 -0.45 -6.48 10.53
CA PRO A 118 0.50 -7.30 9.77
C PRO A 118 1.10 -8.46 10.57
N VAL A 119 1.26 -8.30 11.89
CA VAL A 119 1.73 -9.37 12.78
C VAL A 119 0.72 -10.50 12.83
N LEU A 120 -0.56 -10.19 13.01
CA LEU A 120 -1.65 -11.17 13.00
C LEU A 120 -1.83 -11.82 11.62
N ILE A 121 -1.61 -11.10 10.52
CA ILE A 121 -1.65 -11.67 9.16
C ILE A 121 -0.60 -12.76 9.01
N ALA A 122 0.62 -12.58 9.52
CA ALA A 122 1.65 -13.61 9.45
C ALA A 122 1.29 -14.86 10.25
N PHE A 123 0.67 -14.70 11.42
CA PHE A 123 0.11 -15.84 12.17
C PHE A 123 -1.09 -16.49 11.47
N GLY A 124 -1.67 -15.85 10.45
CA GLY A 124 -2.70 -16.43 9.60
C GLY A 124 -2.21 -17.58 8.72
N ASP A 125 -0.89 -17.76 8.57
CA ASP A 125 -0.23 -18.81 7.78
C ASP A 125 -0.84 -18.94 6.36
N VAL A 126 -0.76 -17.84 5.60
CA VAL A 126 -1.28 -17.79 4.23
C VAL A 126 -0.34 -18.58 3.31
N SER A 127 -0.86 -19.62 2.66
CA SER A 127 -0.08 -20.51 1.82
C SER A 127 0.51 -19.79 0.60
N ASN A 128 1.54 -20.40 -0.01
CA ASN A 128 2.01 -19.99 -1.33
C ASN A 128 0.91 -20.13 -2.40
N VAL A 129 1.11 -19.47 -3.55
CA VAL A 129 0.25 -19.54 -4.74
C VAL A 129 0.05 -21.00 -5.16
N GLN A 130 -1.20 -21.45 -5.25
CA GLN A 130 -1.53 -22.85 -5.57
C GLN A 130 -1.78 -23.08 -7.06
N VAL A 131 -2.27 -22.06 -7.77
CA VAL A 131 -2.61 -22.12 -9.20
C VAL A 131 -1.85 -21.08 -10.00
N GLY A 132 -1.40 -21.48 -11.20
CA GLY A 132 -0.59 -20.64 -12.08
C GLY A 132 -1.44 -19.67 -12.92
N ILE A 133 -0.80 -18.61 -13.42
CA ILE A 133 -1.46 -17.60 -14.30
C ILE A 133 -1.90 -18.16 -15.66
N THR A 134 -1.40 -19.33 -16.08
CA THR A 134 -1.81 -19.96 -17.35
C THR A 134 -3.12 -20.72 -17.26
N GLU A 135 -3.58 -21.04 -16.06
CA GLU A 135 -4.83 -21.74 -15.86
C GLU A 135 -6.02 -20.83 -16.21
N ARG A 136 -7.01 -21.39 -16.93
CA ARG A 136 -8.20 -20.65 -17.35
C ARG A 136 -9.02 -20.15 -16.15
N SER A 137 -9.07 -20.94 -15.08
CA SER A 137 -9.68 -20.57 -13.79
C SER A 137 -9.04 -19.31 -13.21
N THR A 138 -7.70 -19.28 -13.13
CA THR A 138 -6.93 -18.13 -12.63
C THR A 138 -7.18 -16.88 -13.46
N LEU A 139 -7.16 -16.99 -14.78
CA LEU A 139 -7.43 -15.85 -15.67
C LEU A 139 -8.84 -15.30 -15.51
N LEU A 140 -9.86 -16.17 -15.38
CA LEU A 140 -11.24 -15.76 -15.13
C LEU A 140 -11.39 -15.11 -13.74
N SER A 141 -10.81 -15.70 -12.69
CA SER A 141 -10.81 -15.11 -11.35
C SER A 141 -10.11 -13.76 -11.34
N LEU A 142 -8.96 -13.63 -12.00
CA LEU A 142 -8.21 -12.38 -12.12
C LEU A 142 -9.03 -11.30 -12.85
N LEU A 143 -9.72 -11.66 -13.94
CA LEU A 143 -10.60 -10.75 -14.67
C LEU A 143 -11.76 -10.29 -13.78
N LEU A 144 -12.48 -11.21 -13.15
CA LEU A 144 -13.61 -10.88 -12.27
C LEU A 144 -13.18 -10.03 -11.08
N PHE A 145 -12.04 -10.36 -10.47
CA PHE A 145 -11.45 -9.59 -9.38
C PHE A 145 -11.08 -8.17 -9.83
N THR A 146 -10.45 -8.04 -11.00
CA THR A 146 -10.12 -6.74 -11.60
C THR A 146 -11.37 -5.91 -11.85
N LEU A 147 -12.42 -6.51 -12.41
CA LEU A 147 -13.69 -5.82 -12.64
C LEU A 147 -14.37 -5.39 -11.34
N ALA A 148 -14.33 -6.22 -10.29
CA ALA A 148 -14.87 -5.89 -8.99
C ALA A 148 -14.13 -4.70 -8.34
N VAL A 149 -12.79 -4.70 -8.36
CA VAL A 149 -11.99 -3.59 -7.85
C VAL A 149 -12.21 -2.33 -8.70
N ALA A 150 -12.28 -2.45 -10.02
CA ALA A 150 -12.59 -1.33 -10.91
C ALA A 150 -13.97 -0.72 -10.59
N ALA A 151 -15.00 -1.55 -10.42
CA ALA A 151 -16.33 -1.08 -10.03
C ALA A 151 -16.32 -0.37 -8.66
N LEU A 152 -15.64 -0.95 -7.66
CA LEU A 152 -15.49 -0.34 -6.34
C LEU A 152 -14.78 1.02 -6.42
N THR A 153 -13.66 1.10 -7.14
CA THR A 153 -12.91 2.35 -7.31
C THR A 153 -13.73 3.42 -8.02
N LEU A 154 -14.52 3.08 -9.04
CA LEU A 154 -15.44 4.00 -9.72
C LEU A 154 -16.54 4.51 -8.78
N LEU A 155 -17.14 3.62 -7.98
CA LEU A 155 -18.14 4.00 -6.98
C LEU A 155 -17.53 4.96 -5.95
N LEU A 156 -16.35 4.66 -5.42
CA LEU A 156 -15.63 5.53 -4.49
C LEU A 156 -15.26 6.87 -5.14
N PHE A 157 -14.93 6.87 -6.44
CA PHE A 157 -14.62 8.09 -7.20
C PHE A 157 -15.79 9.07 -7.20
N THR A 158 -17.04 8.59 -7.22
CA THR A 158 -18.23 9.47 -7.11
C THR A 158 -18.34 10.17 -5.75
N GLN A 159 -17.69 9.63 -4.72
CA GLN A 159 -17.75 10.14 -3.34
C GLN A 159 -16.58 11.04 -2.96
N VAL A 160 -15.52 11.14 -3.79
CA VAL A 160 -14.30 11.92 -3.47
C VAL A 160 -14.53 13.43 -3.30
N SER A 161 -15.63 13.95 -3.84
CA SER A 161 -16.05 15.34 -3.65
C SER A 161 -16.64 15.59 -2.26
N LYS A 162 -17.32 14.59 -1.69
CA LYS A 162 -17.96 14.65 -0.37
C LYS A 162 -17.04 14.17 0.75
N HIS A 163 -16.26 13.12 0.48
CA HIS A 163 -15.39 12.47 1.45
C HIS A 163 -13.96 12.35 0.88
N PRO A 164 -13.06 13.31 1.18
CA PRO A 164 -11.67 13.27 0.69
C PRO A 164 -10.89 12.02 1.09
N THR A 165 -11.29 11.34 2.16
CA THR A 165 -10.74 10.03 2.59
C THR A 165 -10.94 8.93 1.56
N ALA A 166 -11.93 9.06 0.66
CA ALA A 166 -12.15 8.11 -0.43
C ALA A 166 -10.91 7.95 -1.33
N TRP A 167 -10.06 8.97 -1.46
CA TRP A 167 -8.77 8.86 -2.16
C TRP A 167 -7.85 7.81 -1.53
N GLY A 168 -7.92 7.61 -0.22
CA GLY A 168 -7.13 6.60 0.50
C GLY A 168 -7.60 5.20 0.13
N PHE A 169 -8.92 4.99 0.10
CA PHE A 169 -9.51 3.72 -0.34
C PHE A 169 -9.22 3.43 -1.82
N ILE A 170 -9.33 4.44 -2.69
CA ILE A 170 -9.05 4.28 -4.13
C ILE A 170 -7.59 3.92 -4.36
N SER A 171 -6.66 4.71 -3.81
CA SER A 171 -5.21 4.44 -3.96
C SER A 171 -4.85 3.06 -3.39
N GLY A 172 -5.35 2.72 -2.19
CA GLY A 172 -5.13 1.42 -1.58
C GLY A 172 -5.66 0.27 -2.43
N ALA A 173 -6.88 0.38 -2.95
CA ALA A 173 -7.47 -0.66 -3.79
C ALA A 173 -6.70 -0.84 -5.11
N LEU A 174 -6.23 0.25 -5.72
CA LEU A 174 -5.39 0.20 -6.92
C LEU A 174 -4.02 -0.43 -6.64
N TYR A 175 -3.36 -0.07 -5.53
CA TYR A 175 -2.10 -0.71 -5.13
C TYR A 175 -2.28 -2.20 -4.84
N GLY A 176 -3.37 -2.57 -4.16
CA GLY A 176 -3.68 -3.97 -3.88
C GLY A 176 -3.94 -4.77 -5.16
N LEU A 177 -4.69 -4.21 -6.10
CA LEU A 177 -4.89 -4.82 -7.42
C LEU A 177 -3.55 -4.98 -8.16
N ALA A 178 -2.70 -3.95 -8.15
CA ALA A 178 -1.40 -4.04 -8.77
C ALA A 178 -0.47 -5.06 -8.09
N ALA A 179 -0.58 -5.24 -6.78
CA ALA A 179 0.13 -6.28 -6.04
C ALA A 179 -0.33 -7.68 -6.48
N VAL A 180 -1.62 -7.90 -6.73
CA VAL A 180 -2.15 -9.17 -7.28
C VAL A 180 -1.58 -9.45 -8.67
N PHE A 181 -1.52 -8.43 -9.54
CA PHE A 181 -0.85 -8.56 -10.85
C PHE A 181 0.66 -8.85 -10.70
N MET A 182 1.35 -8.19 -9.77
CA MET A 182 2.75 -8.50 -9.48
C MET A 182 2.95 -9.91 -8.92
N GLN A 183 2.07 -10.38 -8.05
CA GLN A 183 2.11 -11.74 -7.50
C GLN A 183 1.88 -12.80 -8.59
N SER A 184 1.00 -12.51 -9.55
CA SER A 184 0.82 -13.32 -10.74
C SER A 184 2.13 -13.48 -11.53
N ALA A 185 2.94 -12.41 -11.55
CA ALA A 185 4.26 -12.39 -12.14
C ALA A 185 5.35 -12.98 -11.22
N ILE A 186 5.17 -13.15 -9.90
CA ILE A 186 6.20 -13.83 -9.07
C ILE A 186 6.30 -15.33 -9.44
N SER A 187 5.23 -15.92 -9.97
CA SER A 187 5.28 -17.24 -10.64
C SER A 187 6.37 -17.32 -11.74
N PHE A 188 6.80 -16.17 -12.28
CA PHE A 188 7.86 -16.01 -13.26
C PHE A 188 9.28 -16.14 -12.70
N PHE A 189 9.56 -15.60 -11.51
CA PHE A 189 10.93 -15.57 -10.97
C PHE A 189 11.39 -16.96 -10.51
N ALA A 190 10.45 -17.83 -10.11
CA ALA A 190 10.72 -19.25 -9.92
C ALA A 190 11.06 -19.98 -11.24
N LEU A 191 10.70 -19.42 -12.40
CA LEU A 191 10.83 -20.00 -13.75
C LEU A 191 11.96 -19.40 -14.59
N LEU A 192 12.74 -18.42 -14.09
CA LEU A 192 14.03 -18.01 -14.73
C LEU A 192 15.04 -19.16 -14.86
N ARG A 193 14.73 -20.34 -14.27
CA ARG A 193 15.38 -21.62 -14.52
C ARG A 193 15.06 -22.25 -15.89
N LEU A 194 14.08 -21.77 -16.64
CA LEU A 194 13.71 -22.29 -17.96
C LEU A 194 14.03 -21.24 -19.03
N TRP A 195 15.18 -21.41 -19.67
CA TRP A 195 15.54 -20.69 -20.89
C TRP A 195 14.50 -21.01 -21.98
N GLY A 196 13.65 -20.04 -22.34
CA GLY A 196 12.73 -20.16 -23.48
C GLY A 196 11.53 -19.22 -23.42
N TRP A 197 11.13 -18.69 -24.59
CA TRP A 197 9.85 -17.98 -24.74
C TRP A 197 8.71 -18.98 -24.59
N ASN A 198 7.91 -18.84 -23.53
CA ASN A 198 6.71 -19.66 -23.31
C ASN A 198 5.52 -18.78 -22.88
N ARG A 199 4.31 -19.36 -22.91
CA ARG A 199 3.06 -18.65 -22.53
C ARG A 199 3.10 -18.11 -21.10
N HIS A 200 3.82 -18.76 -20.18
CA HIS A 200 4.00 -18.31 -18.80
C HIS A 200 4.80 -17.00 -18.73
N LEU A 201 5.92 -16.91 -19.46
CA LEU A 201 6.73 -15.70 -19.59
C LEU A 201 5.91 -14.55 -20.17
N ALA A 202 5.20 -14.78 -21.28
CA ALA A 202 4.40 -13.74 -21.94
C ALA A 202 3.30 -13.18 -21.03
N LEU A 203 2.57 -14.05 -20.32
CA LEU A 203 1.53 -13.62 -19.39
C LEU A 203 2.09 -12.92 -18.15
N SER A 204 3.26 -13.35 -17.66
CA SER A 204 3.91 -12.71 -16.51
C SER A 204 4.43 -11.31 -16.88
N ILE A 205 5.05 -11.15 -18.05
CA ILE A 205 5.44 -9.84 -18.58
C ILE A 205 4.19 -8.96 -18.74
N ALA A 206 3.12 -9.48 -19.35
CA ALA A 206 1.87 -8.75 -19.50
C ALA A 206 1.31 -8.30 -18.14
N ALA A 207 1.36 -9.14 -17.12
CA ALA A 207 0.91 -8.79 -15.78
C ALA A 207 1.75 -7.67 -15.14
N VAL A 208 3.08 -7.71 -15.28
CA VAL A 208 3.95 -6.60 -14.82
C VAL A 208 3.65 -5.30 -15.59
N LEU A 209 3.49 -5.40 -16.91
CA LEU A 209 3.15 -4.26 -17.76
C LEU A 209 1.77 -3.66 -17.44
N LEU A 210 0.84 -4.47 -16.93
CA LEU A 210 -0.46 -4.00 -16.44
C LEU A 210 -0.37 -3.43 -15.01
N ALA A 211 0.46 -4.01 -14.14
CA ALA A 211 0.66 -3.51 -12.78
C ALA A 211 1.27 -2.10 -12.74
N ALA A 212 2.16 -1.77 -13.68
CA ALA A 212 2.84 -0.48 -13.75
C ALA A 212 1.86 0.71 -13.90
N PRO A 213 0.99 0.79 -14.92
CA PRO A 213 0.04 1.89 -15.05
C PRO A 213 -0.98 1.95 -13.90
N ILE A 214 -1.38 0.80 -13.33
CA ILE A 214 -2.25 0.78 -12.15
C ILE A 214 -1.57 1.41 -10.94
N ASN A 215 -0.28 1.11 -10.69
CA ASN A 215 0.49 1.76 -9.64
C ASN A 215 0.67 3.26 -9.88
N ILE A 216 0.99 3.67 -11.11
CA ILE A 216 1.15 5.10 -11.45
C ILE A 216 -0.16 5.85 -11.20
N PHE A 217 -1.29 5.27 -11.61
CA PHE A 217 -2.60 5.85 -11.37
C PHE A 217 -2.98 5.86 -9.88
N GLY A 218 -2.67 4.78 -9.16
CA GLY A 218 -2.82 4.67 -7.71
C GLY A 218 -2.01 5.71 -6.96
N ASP A 219 -0.76 5.93 -7.38
CA ASP A 219 0.12 6.96 -6.82
C ASP A 219 -0.44 8.35 -7.09
N TYR A 220 -0.87 8.64 -8.31
CA TYR A 220 -1.49 9.92 -8.61
C TYR A 220 -2.75 10.20 -7.75
N CYS A 221 -3.58 9.18 -7.52
CA CYS A 221 -4.71 9.26 -6.59
C CYS A 221 -4.26 9.49 -5.14
N LEU A 222 -3.17 8.83 -4.72
CA LEU A 222 -2.55 9.02 -3.41
C LEU A 222 -2.08 10.47 -3.25
N GLN A 223 -1.38 11.04 -4.25
CA GLN A 223 -0.89 12.43 -4.22
C GLN A 223 -2.05 13.43 -4.07
N ILE A 224 -3.15 13.24 -4.82
CA ILE A 224 -4.35 14.09 -4.69
C ILE A 224 -4.94 14.00 -3.28
N GLY A 225 -5.00 12.80 -2.70
CA GLY A 225 -5.50 12.60 -1.34
C GLY A 225 -4.59 13.23 -0.28
N LEU A 226 -3.27 13.09 -0.43
CA LEU A 226 -2.26 13.67 0.47
C LEU A 226 -2.25 15.20 0.47
N GLN A 227 -2.62 15.85 -0.65
CA GLN A 227 -2.85 17.31 -0.69
C GLN A 227 -4.05 17.75 0.14
N ARG A 228 -5.03 16.88 0.33
CA ARG A 228 -6.30 17.22 1.00
C ARG A 228 -6.30 16.84 2.48
N ARG A 229 -5.45 15.92 2.92
CA ARG A 229 -5.50 15.30 4.26
C ARG A 229 -4.13 15.05 4.88
N ASN A 230 -4.11 14.95 6.21
CA ASN A 230 -2.92 14.63 7.00
C ASN A 230 -2.34 13.26 6.63
N ALA A 231 -1.03 13.15 6.41
CA ALA A 231 -0.39 11.91 5.96
C ALA A 231 -0.46 10.85 7.05
N SER A 232 -0.31 11.26 8.31
CA SER A 232 -0.44 10.40 9.49
C SER A 232 -1.77 9.64 9.56
N ARG A 233 -2.83 10.19 8.95
CA ARG A 233 -4.15 9.57 8.91
C ARG A 233 -4.41 8.88 7.59
N PHE A 234 -4.07 9.53 6.48
CA PHE A 234 -4.37 9.09 5.12
C PHE A 234 -3.58 7.84 4.69
N MET A 235 -2.28 7.80 5.00
CA MET A 235 -1.40 6.70 4.57
C MET A 235 -1.80 5.35 5.18
N PRO A 236 -2.14 5.25 6.48
CA PRO A 236 -2.66 4.01 7.02
C PRO A 236 -3.94 3.51 6.35
N ILE A 237 -4.87 4.39 5.95
CA ILE A 237 -6.07 3.98 5.20
C ILE A 237 -5.68 3.27 3.92
N SER A 238 -4.85 3.92 3.11
CA SER A 238 -4.41 3.39 1.83
C SER A 238 -3.70 2.05 2.00
N GLN A 239 -2.82 1.93 3.00
CA GLN A 239 -2.08 0.69 3.23
C GLN A 239 -2.94 -0.45 3.76
N THR A 240 -3.89 -0.19 4.65
CA THR A 240 -4.82 -1.24 5.12
C THR A 240 -5.68 -1.77 3.99
N VAL A 241 -6.20 -0.88 3.14
CA VAL A 241 -7.00 -1.28 1.97
C VAL A 241 -6.12 -2.04 0.97
N ASN A 242 -4.89 -1.57 0.71
CA ASN A 242 -3.91 -2.27 -0.13
C ASN A 242 -3.68 -3.71 0.36
N ASN A 243 -3.31 -3.88 1.62
CA ASN A 243 -3.06 -5.21 2.19
C ASN A 243 -4.30 -6.11 2.13
N THR A 244 -5.48 -5.56 2.44
CA THR A 244 -6.74 -6.31 2.40
C THR A 244 -7.06 -6.79 0.98
N VAL A 245 -6.96 -5.89 -0.01
CA VAL A 245 -7.22 -6.22 -1.43
C VAL A 245 -6.17 -7.20 -1.95
N ALA A 246 -4.90 -7.02 -1.61
CA ALA A 246 -3.82 -7.93 -2.02
C ALA A 246 -4.06 -9.36 -1.50
N VAL A 247 -4.37 -9.53 -0.21
CA VAL A 247 -4.61 -10.87 0.35
C VAL A 247 -5.91 -11.49 -0.17
N LEU A 248 -6.99 -10.70 -0.30
CA LEU A 248 -8.22 -11.20 -0.93
C LEU A 248 -7.98 -11.65 -2.38
N GLY A 249 -7.18 -10.92 -3.14
CA GLY A 249 -6.78 -11.34 -4.48
C GLY A 249 -5.96 -12.62 -4.45
N GLY A 250 -5.04 -12.76 -3.50
CA GLY A 250 -4.32 -13.99 -3.20
C GLY A 250 -5.23 -15.22 -3.02
N ILE A 251 -6.23 -15.09 -2.16
CA ILE A 251 -7.19 -16.16 -1.85
C ILE A 251 -8.10 -16.45 -3.06
N LEU A 252 -8.68 -15.42 -3.69
CA LEU A 252 -9.69 -15.57 -4.73
C LEU A 252 -9.12 -15.92 -6.11
N VAL A 253 -7.96 -15.36 -6.46
CA VAL A 253 -7.30 -15.56 -7.75
C VAL A 253 -6.36 -16.75 -7.72
N PHE A 254 -5.52 -16.85 -6.68
CA PHE A 254 -4.46 -17.86 -6.60
C PHE A 254 -4.78 -19.04 -5.68
N ARG A 255 -6.02 -19.09 -5.15
CA ARG A 255 -6.49 -20.14 -4.23
C ARG A 255 -5.55 -20.35 -3.04
N GLN A 256 -4.94 -19.26 -2.57
CA GLN A 256 -4.13 -19.32 -1.35
C GLN A 256 -5.04 -19.71 -0.17
N GLN A 257 -4.54 -20.62 0.66
CA GLN A 257 -5.25 -21.09 1.84
C GLN A 257 -4.77 -20.31 3.05
N VAL A 258 -5.68 -19.99 3.96
CA VAL A 258 -5.38 -19.39 5.25
C VAL A 258 -5.40 -20.51 6.28
N GLY A 259 -4.24 -20.82 6.88
CA GLY A 259 -4.14 -21.86 7.90
C GLY A 259 -4.95 -21.52 9.16
N HIS A 260 -4.88 -20.25 9.59
CA HIS A 260 -5.52 -19.79 10.82
C HIS A 260 -6.43 -18.57 10.60
N TRP A 261 -7.68 -18.85 10.21
CA TRP A 261 -8.70 -17.83 9.97
C TRP A 261 -8.93 -16.87 11.15
N GLY A 262 -8.78 -17.33 12.39
CA GLY A 262 -8.93 -16.49 13.58
C GLY A 262 -7.95 -15.32 13.63
N PHE A 263 -6.67 -15.59 13.36
CA PHE A 263 -5.64 -14.55 13.29
C PHE A 263 -5.84 -13.63 12.09
N TYR A 264 -6.21 -14.19 10.95
CA TYR A 264 -6.46 -13.42 9.74
C TYR A 264 -7.68 -12.49 9.86
N LEU A 265 -8.83 -12.98 10.33
CA LEU A 265 -10.02 -12.17 10.57
C LEU A 265 -9.80 -11.18 11.71
N GLY A 266 -9.06 -11.58 12.75
CA GLY A 266 -8.61 -10.70 13.82
C GLY A 266 -7.77 -9.54 13.29
N ALA A 267 -6.81 -9.81 12.39
CA ALA A 267 -6.01 -8.78 11.73
C ALA A 267 -6.89 -7.79 10.97
N LEU A 268 -7.80 -8.27 10.13
CA LEU A 268 -8.71 -7.41 9.37
C LEU A 268 -9.61 -6.59 10.31
N GLY A 269 -10.09 -7.20 11.40
CA GLY A 269 -10.88 -6.52 12.43
C GLY A 269 -10.09 -5.41 13.13
N LEU A 270 -8.84 -5.66 13.54
CA LEU A 270 -7.97 -4.64 14.14
C LEU A 270 -7.62 -3.55 13.13
N GLY A 271 -7.34 -3.91 11.87
CA GLY A 271 -7.09 -2.96 10.80
C GLY A 271 -8.30 -2.04 10.56
N ALA A 272 -9.51 -2.60 10.53
CA ALA A 272 -10.76 -1.85 10.38
C ALA A 272 -11.06 -0.98 11.61
N ALA A 273 -10.84 -1.49 12.83
CA ALA A 273 -11.01 -0.72 14.06
C ALA A 273 -10.01 0.43 14.16
N GLY A 274 -8.74 0.17 13.82
CA GLY A 274 -7.69 1.19 13.78
C GLY A 274 -7.99 2.27 12.75
N LEU A 275 -8.49 1.87 11.58
CA LEU A 275 -8.96 2.76 10.52
C LEU A 275 -10.14 3.63 10.96
N PHE A 276 -11.14 3.01 11.61
CA PHE A 276 -12.31 3.71 12.14
C PHE A 276 -11.92 4.74 13.20
N LEU A 277 -11.03 4.38 14.13
CA LEU A 277 -10.53 5.34 15.13
C LEU A 277 -9.83 6.52 14.46
N LEU A 278 -8.96 6.28 13.47
CA LEU A 278 -8.29 7.36 12.75
C LEU A 278 -9.26 8.26 11.98
N SER A 279 -10.34 7.72 11.41
CA SER A 279 -11.35 8.50 10.67
C SER A 279 -12.32 9.26 11.58
N VAL A 280 -12.65 8.74 12.76
CA VAL A 280 -13.47 9.45 13.76
C VAL A 280 -12.72 10.63 14.34
N PHE A 281 -11.45 10.44 14.72
CA PHE A 281 -10.62 11.54 15.20
C PHE A 281 -10.23 12.54 14.10
N GLU A 282 -10.54 12.24 12.84
CA GLU A 282 -10.49 13.20 11.74
C GLU A 282 -11.46 14.37 11.95
N HIS A 283 -12.68 14.07 12.40
CA HIS A 283 -13.76 15.05 12.56
C HIS A 283 -13.66 15.86 13.86
N ALA A 284 -12.96 15.34 14.87
CA ALA A 284 -12.83 16.00 16.17
C ALA A 284 -11.82 17.16 16.16
N GLY A 285 -10.80 17.12 15.28
CA GLY A 285 -9.73 18.11 15.20
C GLY A 285 -10.05 19.35 14.36
N ASP A 286 -11.08 19.30 13.52
CA ASP A 286 -11.51 20.40 12.63
C ASP A 286 -12.52 21.35 13.29
N ARG A 287 -12.82 21.20 14.59
CA ARG A 287 -13.62 22.21 15.29
C ARG A 287 -12.81 23.51 15.35
N PRO A 288 -13.32 24.64 14.80
CA PRO A 288 -12.62 25.90 14.90
C PRO A 288 -12.42 26.20 16.38
N LYS A 289 -11.17 26.44 16.78
CA LYS A 289 -10.88 27.09 18.05
C LYS A 289 -11.56 28.45 17.98
N PHE A 290 -12.75 28.57 18.55
CA PHE A 290 -13.35 29.86 18.82
C PHE A 290 -12.29 30.67 19.57
N LYS A 291 -11.87 31.79 18.96
CA LYS A 291 -11.09 32.80 19.66
C LYS A 291 -11.94 33.24 20.85
N SER A 292 -11.61 32.78 22.04
CA SER A 292 -12.06 33.41 23.28
C SER A 292 -11.38 34.77 23.36
N GLY A 293 -12.20 35.78 23.65
CA GLY A 293 -11.92 37.23 23.63
C GLY A 293 -10.58 37.67 24.19
#